data_AF-B9XRK7-F1
#
_entry.id   AF-B9XRK7-F1
#
_cell.length_a   1.000
_cell.length_b   1.000
_cell.length_c   1.000
_cell.angle_alpha   90.00
_cell.angle_beta   90.00
_cell.angle_gamma   90.00
#
_symmetry.space_group_name_H-M   'P 1'
#
loop_
_entity.id
_entity.type
_entity.pdbx_description
1 polymer ?
#
loop_
_entity_poly.entity_id
_entity_poly.type
_entity_poly.pdbx_seq_one_letter_code
_entity_poly.pdbx_strand_id
1 'polypeptide(L)'
;MIRHVKKYFVIRSYVRRLSHELAGRFGLRSFYKVEHVTQAVQRGGFSASFIAYAHAAFCDREDFKAYYQPLGAAYSYQDLRGLIADRYLSGRRDFDARTIIHKFRRGDYSSGNFYESGIGTDGSDSGGN
;
A
#
# COMPACT_ATOMS: atom_id res chain seq x y z
N MET A 1 -13.90 -2.41 -15.83
CA MET A 1 -12.54 -2.30 -15.24
C MET A 1 -12.56 -1.68 -13.82
N ILE A 2 -13.29 -2.25 -12.85
CA ILE A 2 -13.46 -1.65 -11.50
C ILE A 2 -12.75 -2.47 -10.39
N ARG A 3 -12.24 -3.67 -10.71
CA ARG A 3 -11.69 -4.60 -9.70
C ARG A 3 -10.30 -4.21 -9.16
N HIS A 4 -9.48 -3.53 -9.95
CA HIS A 4 -8.11 -3.19 -9.56
C HIS A 4 -8.07 -2.05 -8.54
N VAL A 5 -8.88 -1.00 -8.74
CA VAL A 5 -8.87 0.20 -7.89
C VAL A 5 -9.30 -0.10 -6.45
N LYS A 6 -10.32 -0.97 -6.27
CA LYS A 6 -10.77 -1.40 -4.93
C LYS A 6 -9.68 -2.16 -4.16
N LYS A 7 -8.94 -3.04 -4.84
CA LYS A 7 -7.84 -3.81 -4.22
C LYS A 7 -6.76 -2.87 -3.67
N TYR A 8 -6.40 -1.83 -4.41
CA TYR A 8 -5.41 -0.85 -3.97
C TYR A 8 -5.90 0.03 -2.82
N PHE A 9 -7.19 0.34 -2.77
CA PHE A 9 -7.76 1.09 -1.64
C PHE A 9 -7.75 0.26 -0.34
N VAL A 10 -8.03 -1.04 -0.46
CA VAL A 10 -7.92 -1.99 0.66
C VAL A 10 -6.48 -2.11 1.12
N ILE A 11 -5.52 -2.29 0.22
CA ILE A 11 -4.08 -2.34 0.55
C ILE A 11 -3.64 -1.03 1.21
N ARG A 12 -4.09 0.12 0.72
CA ARG A 12 -3.78 1.43 1.33
C ARG A 12 -4.29 1.52 2.76
N SER A 13 -5.58 1.22 2.97
CA SER A 13 -6.19 1.27 4.30
C SER A 13 -5.51 0.29 5.26
N TYR A 14 -5.16 -0.89 4.76
CA TYR A 14 -4.40 -1.91 5.46
C TYR A 14 -3.03 -1.38 5.91
N VAL A 15 -2.21 -0.92 4.96
CA VAL A 15 -0.86 -0.40 5.23
C VAL A 15 -0.94 0.79 6.17
N ARG A 16 -1.92 1.69 6.02
CA ARG A 16 -2.14 2.85 6.89
C ARG A 16 -2.46 2.46 8.33
N ARG A 17 -3.42 1.55 8.55
CA ARG A 17 -3.77 1.12 9.91
C ARG A 17 -2.61 0.37 10.54
N LEU A 18 -1.91 -0.45 9.77
CA LEU A 18 -0.72 -1.16 10.23
C LEU A 18 0.43 -0.23 10.58
N SER A 19 0.65 0.83 9.81
CA SER A 19 1.69 1.83 10.11
C SER A 19 1.41 2.56 11.42
N HIS A 20 0.14 2.83 11.73
CA HIS A 20 -0.24 3.44 13.00
C HIS A 20 0.02 2.50 14.18
N GLU A 21 -0.36 1.22 14.06
CA GLU A 21 -0.07 0.18 15.05
C GLU A 21 1.44 -0.02 15.25
N LEU A 22 2.21 -0.10 14.16
CA LEU A 22 3.67 -0.26 14.19
C LEU A 22 4.35 0.93 14.85
N ALA A 23 3.98 2.16 14.47
CA ALA A 23 4.57 3.37 15.03
C ALA A 23 4.21 3.55 16.51
N GLY A 24 2.98 3.19 16.91
CA GLY A 24 2.51 3.28 18.29
C GLY A 24 3.20 2.26 19.22
N ARG A 25 3.43 1.02 18.75
CA ARG A 25 4.04 -0.04 19.57
C ARG A 25 5.55 -0.10 19.52
N PHE A 26 6.12 -0.06 18.33
CA PHE A 26 7.55 -0.32 18.10
C PHE A 26 8.36 0.96 17.90
N GLY A 27 7.70 2.12 17.94
CA GLY A 27 8.26 3.43 17.62
C GLY A 27 8.43 3.63 16.11
N LEU A 28 8.77 4.84 15.69
CA LEU A 28 9.11 5.17 14.30
C LEU A 28 10.47 4.60 13.94
N ARG A 29 10.51 3.65 12.99
CA ARG A 29 11.75 3.04 12.48
C ARG A 29 11.83 3.19 10.96
N SER A 30 13.04 3.23 10.43
CA SER A 30 13.27 3.22 8.98
C SER A 30 12.91 1.88 8.35
N PHE A 31 13.18 0.78 9.07
CA PHE A 31 12.81 -0.58 8.67
C PHE A 31 12.32 -1.37 9.88
N TYR A 32 11.31 -2.20 9.66
CA TYR A 32 10.79 -3.16 10.64
C TYR A 32 11.12 -4.58 10.19
N LYS A 33 11.33 -5.47 11.17
CA LYS A 33 11.47 -6.90 10.90
C LYS A 33 10.13 -7.50 10.47
N VAL A 34 10.19 -8.56 9.67
CA VAL A 34 9.01 -9.32 9.24
C VAL A 34 8.18 -9.79 10.44
N GLU A 35 8.83 -10.16 11.54
CA GLU A 35 8.19 -10.57 12.78
C GLU A 35 7.33 -9.45 13.39
N HIS A 36 7.85 -8.22 13.43
CA HIS A 36 7.11 -7.07 13.96
C HIS A 36 5.87 -6.77 13.12
N VAL A 37 6.00 -6.85 11.80
CA VAL A 37 4.90 -6.63 10.86
C VAL A 37 3.86 -7.74 10.99
N THR A 38 4.30 -9.00 11.06
CA THR A 38 3.42 -10.17 11.22
C THR A 38 2.65 -10.11 12.54
N GLN A 39 3.34 -9.76 13.63
CA GLN A 39 2.72 -9.61 14.95
C GLN A 39 1.68 -8.48 14.96
N ALA A 40 1.97 -7.35 14.29
CA ALA A 40 1.01 -6.26 14.14
C ALA A 40 -0.20 -6.68 13.29
N VAL A 41 -0.01 -7.46 12.23
CA VAL A 41 -1.08 -7.99 11.37
C VAL A 41 -1.99 -8.94 12.14
N GLN A 42 -1.41 -9.92 12.84
CA GLN A 42 -2.17 -10.89 13.64
C GLN A 42 -2.97 -10.20 14.74
N ARG A 43 -2.36 -9.23 15.46
CA ARG A 43 -3.05 -8.51 16.53
C ARG A 43 -4.11 -7.54 16.04
N GLY A 44 -3.92 -6.95 14.87
CA GLY A 44 -4.89 -6.03 14.29
C GLY A 44 -6.04 -6.71 13.55
N GLY A 45 -6.11 -8.06 13.54
CA GLY A 45 -7.14 -8.81 12.84
C GLY A 45 -7.10 -8.63 11.31
N PHE A 46 -5.91 -8.32 10.78
CA PHE A 46 -5.72 -7.99 9.38
C PHE A 46 -5.59 -9.26 8.54
N SER A 47 -6.13 -9.25 7.32
CA SER A 47 -6.03 -10.39 6.41
C SER A 47 -4.57 -10.69 6.02
N ALA A 48 -4.14 -11.93 6.24
CA ALA A 48 -2.81 -12.42 5.87
C ALA A 48 -2.59 -12.39 4.35
N SER A 49 -3.65 -12.37 3.54
CA SER A 49 -3.54 -12.31 2.07
C SER A 49 -2.87 -11.03 1.55
N PHE A 50 -2.82 -9.97 2.36
CA PHE A 50 -2.16 -8.70 2.03
C PHE A 50 -0.83 -8.49 2.78
N ILE A 51 -0.40 -9.46 3.59
CA ILE A 51 0.80 -9.32 4.43
C ILE A 51 2.08 -9.11 3.61
N ALA A 52 2.16 -9.71 2.42
CA ALA A 52 3.30 -9.56 1.51
C ALA A 52 3.51 -8.10 1.08
N TYR A 53 2.43 -7.34 0.89
CA TYR A 53 2.51 -5.90 0.59
C TYR A 53 3.03 -5.10 1.78
N ALA A 54 2.63 -5.48 3.01
CA ALA A 54 3.13 -4.85 4.22
C ALA A 54 4.61 -5.17 4.46
N HIS A 55 5.06 -6.40 4.23
CA HIS A 55 6.48 -6.74 4.31
C HIS A 55 7.29 -5.97 3.27
N ALA A 56 6.81 -5.85 2.03
CA ALA A 56 7.50 -5.06 1.01
C ALA A 56 7.50 -3.54 1.31
N ALA A 57 6.51 -3.04 2.04
CA ALA A 57 6.42 -1.63 2.43
C ALA A 57 7.30 -1.27 3.63
N PHE A 58 7.35 -2.14 4.65
CA PHE A 58 7.93 -1.82 5.95
C PHE A 58 9.25 -2.53 6.26
N CYS A 59 9.55 -3.63 5.57
CA CYS A 59 10.77 -4.40 5.79
C CYS A 59 11.84 -4.09 4.74
N ASP A 60 13.09 -4.32 5.13
CA ASP A 60 14.21 -4.33 4.19
C ASP A 60 14.12 -5.54 3.24
N ARG A 61 14.76 -5.44 2.08
CA ARG A 61 14.91 -6.51 1.10
C ARG A 61 15.54 -7.75 1.73
N GLU A 62 16.53 -7.57 2.61
CA GLU A 62 17.23 -8.70 3.26
C GLU A 62 16.29 -9.48 4.19
N ASP A 63 15.57 -8.78 5.08
CA ASP A 63 14.55 -9.37 5.95
C ASP A 63 13.43 -10.04 5.15
N PHE A 64 12.94 -9.39 4.10
CA PHE A 64 11.91 -9.95 3.21
C PHE A 64 12.42 -11.24 2.56
N LYS A 65 13.62 -11.21 1.99
CA LYS A 65 14.20 -12.37 1.32
C LYS A 65 14.44 -13.50 2.31
N ALA A 66 14.99 -13.23 3.49
CA ALA A 66 15.21 -14.24 4.52
C ALA A 66 13.91 -14.95 4.94
N TYR A 67 12.78 -14.24 4.94
CA TYR A 67 11.48 -14.85 5.26
C TYR A 67 10.87 -15.62 4.08
N TYR A 68 10.86 -15.04 2.86
CA TYR A 68 10.17 -15.62 1.71
C TYR A 68 10.99 -16.64 0.91
N GLN A 69 12.32 -16.58 0.98
CA GLN A 69 13.23 -17.52 0.34
C GLN A 69 13.02 -18.98 0.82
N PRO A 70 12.93 -19.29 2.12
CA PRO A 70 12.64 -20.66 2.57
C PRO A 70 11.21 -21.12 2.25
N LEU A 71 10.27 -20.18 2.04
CA LEU A 71 8.89 -20.48 1.65
C LEU A 71 8.74 -20.81 0.15
N GLY A 72 9.80 -20.66 -0.65
CA GLY A 72 9.75 -20.86 -2.11
C GLY A 72 8.81 -19.90 -2.82
N ALA A 73 8.46 -18.78 -2.20
CA ALA A 73 7.44 -17.88 -2.71
C ALA A 73 8.02 -16.96 -3.80
N ALA A 74 7.43 -17.00 -5.00
CA ALA A 74 7.80 -16.15 -6.14
C ALA A 74 7.32 -14.69 -6.01
N TYR A 75 7.34 -14.12 -4.80
CA TYR A 75 6.99 -12.73 -4.59
C TYR A 75 8.23 -11.85 -4.78
N SER A 76 8.26 -11.12 -5.90
CA SER A 76 9.31 -10.13 -6.18
C SER A 76 9.14 -8.91 -5.27
N TYR A 77 10.10 -8.72 -4.36
CA TYR A 77 10.19 -7.53 -3.49
C TYR A 77 10.10 -6.23 -4.29
N GLN A 78 10.82 -6.15 -5.42
CA GLN A 78 10.83 -4.96 -6.27
C GLN A 78 9.50 -4.70 -6.96
N ASP A 79 8.75 -5.73 -7.35
CA ASP A 79 7.45 -5.56 -8.01
C ASP A 79 6.41 -5.02 -7.02
N LEU A 80 6.37 -5.59 -5.81
CA LEU A 80 5.48 -5.12 -4.74
C LEU A 80 5.82 -3.68 -4.34
N ARG A 81 7.10 -3.37 -4.19
CA ARG A 81 7.58 -2.03 -3.85
C ARG A 81 7.37 -1.05 -5.00
N GLY A 82 7.48 -1.49 -6.24
CA GLY A 82 7.19 -0.74 -7.46
C GLY A 82 5.72 -0.34 -7.54
N LEU A 83 4.79 -1.24 -7.24
CA LEU A 83 3.36 -0.93 -7.18
C LEU A 83 3.03 0.13 -6.12
N ILE A 84 3.71 0.05 -4.96
CA ILE A 84 3.55 1.04 -3.89
C ILE A 84 4.20 2.37 -4.30
N ALA A 85 5.39 2.34 -4.89
CA ALA A 85 6.12 3.51 -5.35
C ALA A 85 5.35 4.29 -6.41
N ASP A 86 4.93 3.61 -7.47
CA ASP A 86 4.21 4.17 -8.61
C ASP A 86 2.94 4.88 -8.15
N ARG A 87 2.18 4.24 -7.26
CA ARG A 87 0.89 4.76 -6.82
C ARG A 87 0.98 5.80 -5.70
N TYR A 88 1.92 5.64 -4.77
CA TYR A 88 1.96 6.42 -3.54
C TYR A 88 3.16 7.34 -3.41
N LEU A 89 4.21 7.18 -4.20
CA LEU A 89 5.47 7.95 -4.08
C LEU A 89 5.94 8.50 -5.43
N SER A 90 5.01 8.65 -6.38
CA SER A 90 5.28 9.18 -7.72
C SER A 90 6.40 8.38 -8.44
N GLY A 91 6.46 7.07 -8.21
CA GLY A 91 7.47 6.18 -8.79
C GLY A 91 8.77 6.04 -7.99
N ARG A 92 8.96 6.76 -6.88
CA ARG A 92 10.17 6.59 -6.03
C ARG A 92 10.13 5.25 -5.29
N ARG A 93 11.10 4.38 -5.60
CA ARG A 93 11.27 3.06 -4.99
C ARG A 93 12.15 3.08 -3.74
N ASP A 94 12.95 4.13 -3.57
CA ASP A 94 13.80 4.37 -2.41
C ASP A 94 13.02 5.09 -1.30
N PHE A 95 12.22 4.34 -0.56
CA PHE A 95 11.42 4.87 0.54
C PHE A 95 11.44 4.01 1.78
N ASP A 96 11.66 4.62 2.93
CA ASP A 96 11.69 3.90 4.20
C ASP A 96 10.29 3.78 4.80
N ALA A 97 10.12 2.82 5.72
CA ALA A 97 8.90 2.66 6.52
C ALA A 97 8.50 3.98 7.20
N ARG A 98 9.50 4.74 7.68
CA ARG A 98 9.32 6.07 8.27
C ARG A 98 8.68 7.06 7.31
N THR A 99 9.10 7.08 6.05
CA THR A 99 8.55 7.97 5.00
C THR A 99 7.09 7.63 4.74
N ILE A 100 6.75 6.34 4.68
CA ILE A 100 5.39 5.86 4.53
C ILE A 100 4.51 6.29 5.71
N ILE A 101 4.97 6.05 6.95
CA ILE A 101 4.26 6.43 8.18
C ILE A 101 4.05 7.95 8.24
N HIS A 102 5.08 8.73 7.90
CA HIS A 102 5.00 10.19 7.94
C HIS A 102 4.02 10.72 6.89
N LYS A 103 4.00 10.13 5.69
CA LYS A 103 3.04 10.46 4.63
C LYS A 103 1.60 10.13 5.03
N PHE A 104 1.38 9.02 5.73
CA PHE A 104 0.05 8.67 6.23
C PHE A 104 -0.39 9.43 7.49
N ARG A 105 0.55 9.91 8.33
CA ARG A 105 0.26 10.75 9.51
C ARG A 105 -0.08 12.19 9.14
N ARG A 106 0.63 12.80 8.18
CA ARG A 106 0.39 14.20 7.81
C ARG A 106 -0.94 14.42 7.09
N GLY A 107 -1.62 13.36 6.65
CA GLY A 107 -2.89 13.51 5.95
C GLY A 107 -2.75 14.40 4.73
N ASP A 108 -1.59 14.42 4.05
CA ASP A 108 -1.40 15.29 2.90
C ASP A 108 -2.23 14.75 1.73
N TYR A 109 -3.46 15.23 1.67
CA TYR A 109 -4.43 14.99 0.61
C TYR A 109 -3.94 15.77 -0.61
N SER A 110 -2.99 15.22 -1.37
CA SER A 110 -3.09 15.39 -2.81
C SER A 110 -4.23 14.51 -3.29
N SER A 111 -5.42 15.09 -3.13
CA SER A 111 -6.66 14.84 -3.84
C SER A 111 -6.39 14.91 -5.34
N GLY A 112 -5.72 13.89 -5.89
CA GLY A 112 -5.88 13.55 -7.29
C GLY A 112 -7.23 12.89 -7.43
N ASN A 113 -8.29 13.70 -7.62
CA ASN A 113 -9.58 13.24 -8.12
C ASN A 113 -9.32 12.38 -9.37
N PHE A 114 -9.34 11.06 -9.21
CA PHE A 114 -9.18 10.13 -10.34
C PHE A 114 -10.54 9.72 -10.91
N TYR A 115 -11.55 10.57 -10.76
CA TYR A 115 -12.85 10.45 -11.42
C TYR A 115 -13.29 11.76 -12.08
N GLU A 116 -12.38 12.53 -12.67
CA GLU A 116 -12.81 13.58 -13.61
C GLU A 116 -12.25 13.30 -15.00
N SER A 117 -12.89 12.35 -15.67
CA SER A 117 -13.15 12.36 -17.12
C SER A 117 -13.92 11.10 -17.50
N GLY A 118 -15.22 11.27 -17.77
CA GLY A 118 -15.94 10.38 -18.70
C GLY A 118 -17.01 9.44 -18.13
N ILE A 119 -17.85 9.87 -17.19
CA ILE A 119 -19.23 9.36 -17.15
C ILE A 119 -20.16 10.58 -17.22
N GLY A 120 -20.38 11.07 -18.43
CA GLY A 120 -21.56 11.85 -18.78
C GLY A 120 -22.61 10.87 -19.27
N THR A 121 -23.48 10.42 -18.37
CA THR A 121 -24.71 9.72 -18.73
C THR A 121 -25.75 10.74 -19.16
N ASP A 122 -26.32 10.50 -20.34
CA ASP A 122 -27.71 10.77 -20.75
C ASP A 122 -28.25 12.21 -20.71
N GLY A 123 -28.62 12.70 -21.89
CA GLY A 123 -29.27 13.99 -22.12
C GLY A 123 -29.82 14.06 -23.54
N SER A 124 -31.10 13.74 -23.64
CA SER A 124 -31.96 13.61 -24.82
C SER A 124 -32.02 14.83 -25.76
N ASP A 125 -32.30 14.51 -27.04
CA ASP A 125 -33.16 15.20 -28.01
C ASP A 125 -32.86 16.66 -28.45
N SER A 126 -32.61 16.85 -29.76
CA SER A 126 -33.37 17.78 -30.63
C SER A 126 -32.71 17.98 -32.01
N GLY A 127 -33.41 17.54 -33.06
CA GLY A 127 -33.65 18.32 -34.28
C GLY A 127 -32.56 18.49 -35.35
N GLY A 128 -32.86 18.00 -36.57
CA GLY A 128 -32.52 18.73 -37.80
C GLY A 128 -32.01 17.89 -38.98
N ASN A 129 -32.92 17.43 -39.85
CA ASN A 129 -32.97 17.83 -41.26
C ASN A 129 -34.32 17.49 -41.89
#